data_AF-A0A925T7P8-F1
#
_entry.id   AF-A0A925T7P8-F1
#
_cell.length_a   1.000
_cell.length_b   1.000
_cell.length_c   1.000
_cell.angle_alpha   90.00
_cell.angle_beta   90.00
_cell.angle_gamma   90.00
#
_symmetry.space_group_name_H-M   'P 1'
#
loop_
_entity.id
_entity.type
_entity.pdbx_description
1 polymer ?
#
loop_
_entity_poly.entity_id
_entity_poly.type
_entity_poly.pdbx_seq_one_letter_code
_entity_poly.pdbx_strand_id
1 'polypeptide(L)'
;LKRKGIIDGLEHIELVEQITELVNHQGGCERIKNTPLFRQYSIFSRVFVVLFISLLPFGLMNEMDRAGEYGVWLTIPFSLLISWVFYTMEQIGEFSENPFDNSMNDVPLSAICTTIETDVKEFLGDTNLPSKAVPTDDLLL
;
A
#
# COMPACT_ATOMS: atom_id res chain seq x y z
N LEU A 1 27.64 26.01 -8.19
CA LEU A 1 27.25 27.35 -7.72
C LEU A 1 28.36 27.99 -6.88
N LYS A 2 28.77 27.40 -5.76
CA LYS A 2 29.88 27.90 -4.91
C LYS A 2 31.21 28.14 -5.66
N ARG A 3 31.68 27.18 -6.46
CA ARG A 3 32.90 27.35 -7.29
C ARG A 3 32.80 28.48 -8.34
N LYS A 4 31.57 28.87 -8.73
CA LYS A 4 31.30 29.97 -9.65
C LYS A 4 31.06 31.31 -8.91
N GLY A 5 31.14 31.33 -7.58
CA GLY A 5 30.87 32.52 -6.76
C GLY A 5 29.42 32.99 -6.75
N ILE A 6 28.47 32.14 -7.17
CA ILE A 6 27.05 32.50 -7.30
C ILE A 6 26.32 32.42 -5.94
N ILE A 7 26.79 31.53 -5.06
CA ILE A 7 26.25 31.35 -3.70
C ILE A 7 27.40 31.41 -2.71
N ASP A 8 27.12 31.89 -1.50
CA ASP A 8 28.08 32.03 -0.43
C ASP A 8 28.33 30.70 0.33
N GLY A 9 29.08 30.79 1.45
CA GLY A 9 29.39 29.63 2.27
C GLY A 9 28.20 29.07 3.04
N LEU A 10 27.31 29.93 3.53
CA LEU A 10 26.14 29.58 4.33
C LEU A 10 25.03 29.01 3.45
N GLU A 11 24.70 29.67 2.35
CA GLU A 11 23.72 29.22 1.35
C GLU A 11 24.10 27.83 0.79
N HIS A 12 25.41 27.57 0.63
CA HIS A 12 25.88 26.26 0.22
C HIS A 12 25.66 25.18 1.28
N ILE A 13 25.83 25.50 2.55
CA ILE A 13 25.60 24.55 3.65
C ILE A 13 24.11 24.21 3.70
N GLU A 14 23.24 25.21 3.64
CA GLU A 14 21.79 25.03 3.66
C GLU A 14 21.31 24.18 2.47
N LEU A 15 21.81 24.44 1.26
CA LEU A 15 21.50 23.61 0.10
C LEU A 15 21.94 22.15 0.26
N VAL A 16 23.13 21.93 0.83
CA VAL A 16 23.65 20.57 1.08
C VAL A 16 22.81 19.85 2.13
N GLU A 17 22.31 20.57 3.13
CA GLU A 17 21.42 20.03 4.16
C GLU A 17 20.09 19.55 3.55
N GLN A 18 19.46 20.36 2.70
CA GLN A 18 18.25 19.97 1.97
C GLN A 18 18.45 18.74 1.07
N ILE A 19 19.59 18.67 0.36
CA ILE A 19 19.93 17.49 -0.44
C ILE A 19 20.12 16.25 0.44
N THR A 20 20.76 16.40 1.60
CA THR A 20 20.98 15.30 2.54
C THR A 20 19.64 14.76 3.06
N GLU A 21 18.68 15.65 3.35
CA GLU A 21 17.32 15.28 3.74
C GLU A 21 16.60 14.47 2.65
N LEU A 22 16.68 14.89 1.38
CA LEU A 22 16.13 14.13 0.25
C LEU A 22 16.73 12.72 0.16
N VAL A 23 18.04 12.59 0.31
CA VAL A 23 18.73 11.28 0.30
C VAL A 23 18.30 10.41 1.48
N ASN A 24 18.06 11.00 2.65
CA ASN A 24 17.56 10.27 3.82
C ASN A 24 16.14 9.73 3.58
N HIS A 25 15.26 10.52 2.95
CA HIS A 25 13.92 10.07 2.56
C HIS A 25 13.98 8.95 1.52
N GLN A 26 14.82 9.09 0.47
CA GLN A 26 15.03 8.05 -0.53
C GLN A 26 15.50 6.74 0.13
N GLY A 27 16.51 6.81 1.00
CA GLY A 27 16.99 5.64 1.73
C GLY A 27 15.92 5.02 2.65
N GLY A 28 15.00 5.83 3.17
CA GLY A 28 13.81 5.35 3.88
C GLY A 28 12.88 4.53 2.98
N CYS A 29 12.51 5.07 1.83
CA CYS A 29 11.69 4.37 0.83
C CYS A 29 12.36 3.08 0.33
N GLU A 30 13.67 3.12 0.07
CA GLU A 30 14.44 1.94 -0.34
C GLU A 30 14.45 0.86 0.75
N ARG A 31 14.57 1.22 2.03
CA ARG A 31 14.47 0.24 3.13
C ARG A 31 13.08 -0.38 3.20
N ILE A 32 12.02 0.41 3.06
CA ILE A 32 10.64 -0.11 3.05
C ILE A 32 10.45 -1.07 1.88
N LYS A 33 10.89 -0.70 0.68
CA LYS A 33 10.76 -1.54 -0.53
C LYS A 33 11.63 -2.80 -0.49
N ASN A 34 12.87 -2.69 -0.03
CA ASN A 34 13.85 -3.77 -0.07
C ASN A 34 13.86 -4.65 1.19
N THR A 35 13.02 -4.35 2.18
CA THR A 35 12.83 -5.20 3.37
C THR A 35 11.42 -5.82 3.34
N PRO A 36 11.07 -6.61 2.31
CA PRO A 36 9.80 -7.31 2.33
C PRO A 36 9.77 -8.26 3.51
N LEU A 37 8.61 -8.42 4.12
CA LEU A 37 8.40 -9.48 5.09
C LEU A 37 8.81 -10.82 4.47
N PHE A 38 9.36 -11.71 5.30
CA PHE A 38 9.83 -13.02 4.82
C PHE A 38 8.71 -13.66 3.99
N ARG A 39 8.91 -13.85 2.68
CA ARG A 39 7.89 -14.41 1.76
C ARG A 39 7.24 -15.70 2.26
N GLN A 40 7.98 -16.48 3.06
CA GLN A 40 7.46 -17.68 3.70
C GLN A 40 6.34 -17.36 4.69
N TYR A 41 6.43 -16.28 5.46
CA TYR A 41 5.40 -15.84 6.41
C TYR A 41 4.07 -15.54 5.71
N SER A 42 4.07 -14.75 4.64
CA SER A 42 2.85 -14.42 3.89
C SER A 42 2.20 -15.66 3.26
N ILE A 43 3.01 -16.62 2.79
CA ILE A 43 2.50 -17.92 2.28
C ILE A 43 1.85 -18.73 3.40
N PHE A 44 2.47 -18.83 4.57
CA PHE A 44 1.91 -19.58 5.69
C PHE A 44 0.64 -18.93 6.24
N SER A 45 0.57 -17.59 6.32
CA SER A 45 -0.65 -16.86 6.71
C SER A 45 -1.83 -17.26 5.81
N ARG A 46 -1.64 -17.16 4.49
CA ARG A 46 -2.66 -17.55 3.52
C ARG A 46 -3.09 -19.00 3.65
N VAL A 47 -2.15 -19.92 3.81
CA VAL A 47 -2.46 -21.35 4.01
C VAL A 47 -3.28 -21.55 5.28
N PHE A 48 -2.96 -20.89 6.39
CA PHE A 48 -3.72 -20.99 7.63
C PHE A 48 -5.12 -20.41 7.51
N VAL A 49 -5.29 -19.27 6.84
CA VAL A 49 -6.62 -18.68 6.60
C VAL A 49 -7.47 -19.62 5.74
N VAL A 50 -6.92 -20.16 4.65
CA VAL A 50 -7.62 -21.11 3.78
C VAL A 50 -8.01 -22.39 4.53
N LEU A 51 -7.11 -22.94 5.35
CA LEU A 51 -7.42 -24.10 6.19
C LEU A 51 -8.51 -23.78 7.21
N PHE A 52 -8.43 -22.62 7.87
CA PHE A 52 -9.40 -22.19 8.86
C PHE A 52 -10.80 -22.05 8.26
N ILE A 53 -10.96 -21.30 7.16
CA ILE A 53 -12.27 -21.10 6.52
C ILE A 53 -12.83 -22.41 5.94
N SER A 54 -11.96 -23.33 5.49
CA SER A 54 -12.39 -24.65 4.99
C SER A 54 -12.91 -25.55 6.11
N LEU A 55 -12.34 -25.45 7.31
CA LEU A 55 -12.76 -26.23 8.49
C LEU A 55 -13.93 -25.59 9.24
N LEU A 56 -14.13 -24.29 9.09
CA LEU A 56 -15.16 -23.49 9.74
C LEU A 56 -16.59 -24.06 9.63
N PRO A 57 -17.10 -24.50 8.46
CA PRO A 57 -18.45 -25.07 8.38
C PRO A 57 -18.61 -26.31 9.24
N PHE A 58 -17.59 -27.19 9.30
CA PHE A 58 -17.64 -28.39 10.13
C PHE A 58 -17.65 -28.08 11.63
N GLY A 59 -16.96 -27.01 12.04
CA GLY A 59 -16.99 -26.52 13.43
C GLY A 59 -18.35 -25.91 13.82
N LEU A 60 -19.02 -25.24 12.88
CA LEU A 60 -20.32 -24.59 13.11
C LEU A 60 -21.51 -25.55 13.07
N MET A 61 -21.40 -26.69 12.38
CA MET A 61 -22.53 -27.63 12.21
C MET A 61 -23.18 -28.03 13.54
N ASN A 62 -22.40 -28.41 14.55
CA ASN A 62 -22.94 -28.87 15.84
C ASN A 62 -23.62 -27.74 16.63
N GLU A 63 -23.08 -26.53 16.60
CA GLU A 63 -23.66 -25.39 17.32
C GLU A 63 -24.95 -24.91 16.64
N MET A 64 -24.98 -24.93 15.32
CA MET A 64 -26.15 -24.53 14.55
C MET A 64 -27.28 -25.56 14.64
N ASP A 65 -26.98 -26.87 14.68
CA ASP A 65 -27.98 -27.92 14.92
C ASP A 65 -28.69 -27.74 16.27
N ARG A 66 -27.96 -27.28 17.31
CA ARG A 66 -28.52 -26.98 18.63
C ARG A 66 -29.40 -25.73 18.68
N ALA A 67 -29.28 -24.85 17.68
CA ALA A 67 -30.01 -23.58 17.63
C ALA A 67 -31.46 -23.72 17.13
N GLY A 68 -31.83 -24.85 16.53
CA GLY A 68 -33.20 -25.15 16.12
C GLY A 68 -33.32 -26.17 14.99
N GLU A 69 -34.54 -26.60 14.68
CA GLU A 69 -34.85 -27.64 13.68
C GLU A 69 -34.34 -27.33 12.25
N TYR A 70 -34.20 -26.04 11.92
CA TYR A 70 -33.61 -25.55 10.66
C TYR A 70 -32.21 -24.95 10.84
N GLY A 71 -31.62 -25.08 12.03
CA GLY A 71 -30.36 -24.43 12.38
C GLY A 71 -29.20 -24.89 11.50
N VAL A 72 -29.16 -26.15 11.08
CA VAL A 72 -28.16 -26.67 10.13
C VAL A 72 -28.13 -25.90 8.80
N TRP A 73 -29.27 -25.38 8.33
CA TRP A 73 -29.32 -24.55 7.12
C TRP A 73 -28.71 -23.15 7.33
N LEU A 74 -28.67 -22.65 8.57
CA LEU A 74 -27.99 -21.39 8.92
C LEU A 74 -26.46 -21.54 8.92
N THR A 75 -25.92 -22.76 8.99
CA THR A 75 -24.47 -22.99 8.90
C THR A 75 -23.88 -22.43 7.60
N ILE A 76 -24.58 -22.53 6.48
CA ILE A 76 -24.11 -22.07 5.17
C ILE A 76 -23.92 -20.53 5.13
N PRO A 77 -24.95 -19.69 5.38
CA PRO A 77 -24.77 -18.24 5.33
C PRO A 77 -23.81 -17.70 6.40
N PHE A 78 -23.80 -18.28 7.60
CA PHE A 78 -22.87 -17.86 8.65
C PHE A 78 -21.43 -18.22 8.34
N SER A 79 -21.18 -19.45 7.88
CA SER A 79 -19.84 -19.87 7.50
C SER A 79 -19.30 -19.07 6.32
N LEU A 80 -20.15 -18.76 5.33
CA LEU A 80 -19.79 -17.91 4.20
C LEU A 80 -19.42 -16.49 4.66
N LEU A 81 -20.22 -15.89 5.53
CA LEU A 81 -19.97 -14.53 6.03
C LEU A 81 -18.66 -14.46 6.81
N ILE A 82 -18.44 -15.39 7.74
CA ILE A 82 -17.19 -15.43 8.52
C ILE A 82 -15.99 -15.68 7.61
N SER A 83 -16.11 -16.63 6.67
CA SER A 83 -15.05 -16.92 5.70
C SER A 83 -14.71 -15.69 4.86
N TRP A 84 -15.73 -14.95 4.42
CA TRP A 84 -15.54 -13.71 3.66
C TRP A 84 -14.79 -12.65 4.47
N VAL A 85 -15.10 -12.49 5.77
CA VAL A 85 -14.38 -11.56 6.65
C VAL A 85 -12.90 -11.94 6.76
N PHE A 86 -12.59 -13.19 7.08
CA PHE A 86 -11.20 -13.65 7.24
C PHE A 86 -10.41 -13.60 5.92
N TYR A 87 -11.04 -13.99 4.82
CA TYR A 87 -10.41 -13.93 3.50
C TYR A 87 -10.13 -12.48 3.07
N THR A 88 -11.08 -11.57 3.31
CA THR A 88 -10.91 -10.15 3.00
C THR A 88 -9.81 -9.53 3.86
N MET A 89 -9.75 -9.87 5.15
CA MET A 89 -8.69 -9.41 6.05
C MET A 89 -7.30 -9.83 5.58
N GLU A 90 -7.15 -11.09 5.14
CA GLU A 90 -5.88 -11.60 4.58
C GLU A 90 -5.49 -10.84 3.30
N GLN A 91 -6.43 -10.60 2.39
CA GLN A 91 -6.14 -9.85 1.16
C GLN A 91 -5.74 -8.39 1.44
N ILE A 92 -6.41 -7.72 2.39
CA ILE A 92 -6.03 -6.36 2.80
C ILE A 92 -4.62 -6.35 3.39
N GLY A 93 -4.28 -7.38 4.18
CA GLY A 93 -2.93 -7.58 4.71
C GLY A 93 -1.89 -7.62 3.59
N GLU A 94 -2.11 -8.49 2.60
CA GLU A 94 -1.19 -8.65 1.46
C GLU A 94 -1.01 -7.37 0.63
N PHE A 95 -2.09 -6.63 0.35
CA PHE A 95 -1.98 -5.32 -0.32
C PHE A 95 -1.23 -4.29 0.52
N SER A 96 -1.29 -4.39 1.85
CA SER A 96 -0.57 -3.47 2.75
C SER A 96 0.92 -3.80 2.88
N GLU A 97 1.37 -5.00 2.51
CA GLU A 97 2.77 -5.43 2.66
C GLU A 97 3.72 -4.74 1.67
N ASN A 98 3.25 -4.40 0.46
CA ASN A 98 4.11 -3.87 -0.62
C ASN A 98 3.51 -2.60 -1.26
N PRO A 99 3.57 -1.44 -0.58
CA PRO A 99 2.87 -0.23 -1.02
C PRO A 99 3.47 0.45 -2.27
N PHE A 100 4.60 -0.02 -2.79
CA PHE A 100 5.38 0.62 -3.88
C PHE A 100 5.56 -0.28 -5.12
N ASP A 101 4.72 -1.31 -5.27
CA ASP A 101 4.77 -2.26 -6.39
C ASP A 101 3.94 -1.82 -7.60
N ASN A 102 3.34 -0.62 -7.51
CA ASN A 102 2.55 0.02 -8.57
C ASN A 102 1.31 -0.79 -8.95
N SER A 103 0.71 -1.45 -7.95
CA SER A 103 -0.60 -2.09 -8.04
C SER A 103 -1.74 -1.08 -7.88
N MET A 104 -2.97 -1.52 -8.15
CA MET A 104 -4.18 -0.71 -8.06
C MET A 104 -4.44 -0.14 -6.65
N ASN A 105 -4.00 -0.86 -5.61
CA ASN A 105 -4.21 -0.48 -4.21
C ASN A 105 -2.97 0.19 -3.58
N ASP A 106 -1.93 0.43 -4.37
CA ASP A 106 -0.66 0.98 -3.90
C ASP A 106 -0.70 2.51 -3.88
N VAL A 107 0.33 3.14 -3.32
CA VAL A 107 0.43 4.60 -3.40
C VAL A 107 0.65 5.07 -4.85
N PRO A 108 -0.02 6.16 -5.27
CA PRO A 108 0.00 6.64 -6.64
C PRO A 108 1.29 7.43 -6.93
N LEU A 109 2.40 6.71 -7.10
CA LEU A 109 3.73 7.32 -7.25
C LEU A 109 3.81 8.24 -8.48
N SER A 110 3.18 7.89 -9.59
CA SER A 110 3.23 8.71 -10.81
C SER A 110 2.44 10.00 -10.64
N ALA A 111 1.28 9.95 -9.98
CA ALA A 111 0.51 11.15 -9.63
C ALA A 111 1.28 12.08 -8.68
N ILE A 112 1.96 11.52 -7.67
CA ILE A 112 2.81 12.28 -6.74
C ILE A 112 3.98 12.91 -7.52
N CYS A 113 4.67 12.16 -8.36
CA CYS A 113 5.76 12.69 -9.20
C CYS A 113 5.29 13.79 -10.14
N THR A 114 4.12 13.64 -10.77
CA THR A 114 3.52 14.65 -11.66
C THR A 114 3.19 15.93 -10.89
N THR A 115 2.74 15.80 -9.63
CA THR A 115 2.46 16.95 -8.75
C THR A 115 3.76 17.68 -8.41
N ILE A 116 4.80 16.96 -7.97
CA ILE A 116 6.12 17.54 -7.68
C ILE A 116 6.72 18.22 -8.93
N GLU A 117 6.60 17.60 -10.10
CA GLU A 117 7.08 18.19 -11.36
C GLU A 117 6.34 19.50 -11.68
N THR A 118 5.01 19.52 -11.48
CA THR A 118 4.20 20.72 -11.69
C THR A 118 4.63 21.84 -10.75
N ASP A 119 4.76 21.55 -9.46
CA ASP A 119 5.14 22.54 -8.44
C ASP A 119 6.52 23.16 -8.74
N VAL A 120 7.50 22.34 -9.14
CA VAL A 120 8.85 22.81 -9.50
C VAL A 120 8.81 23.69 -10.76
N LYS A 121 8.03 23.30 -11.78
CA LYS A 121 7.88 24.08 -13.01
C LYS A 121 7.18 25.42 -12.77
N GLU A 122 6.13 25.43 -11.96
CA GLU A 122 5.44 26.66 -11.57
C GLU A 122 6.38 27.60 -10.80
N PHE A 123 7.17 27.06 -9.87
CA PHE A 123 8.18 27.85 -9.15
C PHE A 123 9.22 28.48 -10.09
N LEU A 124 9.60 27.79 -11.16
CA LEU A 124 10.51 28.29 -12.19
C LEU A 124 9.85 29.25 -13.20
N GLY A 125 8.53 29.45 -13.12
CA GLY A 125 7.76 30.26 -14.07
C GLY A 125 7.60 29.61 -15.44
N ASP A 126 7.76 28.28 -15.53
CA ASP A 126 7.52 27.54 -16.77
C ASP A 126 6.02 27.43 -17.05
N THR A 127 5.65 27.56 -18.32
CA THR A 127 4.27 27.45 -18.80
C THR A 127 3.96 26.08 -19.40
N ASN A 128 4.98 25.25 -19.61
CA ASN A 128 4.85 23.88 -20.11
C ASN A 128 4.65 22.89 -18.94
N LEU A 129 3.48 22.98 -18.32
CA LEU A 129 3.11 22.11 -17.22
C LEU A 129 2.74 20.71 -17.74
N PRO A 130 3.14 19.63 -17.04
CA PRO A 130 2.69 18.30 -17.37
C PRO A 130 1.16 18.23 -17.27
N SER A 131 0.55 17.33 -18.04
CA SER A 131 -0.89 17.11 -17.94
C SER A 131 -1.22 16.69 -16.50
N LYS A 132 -2.23 17.32 -15.89
CA LYS A 132 -2.69 16.91 -14.55
C LYS A 132 -2.96 15.41 -14.57
N ALA A 133 -2.47 14.68 -13.57
CA ALA A 133 -2.80 13.27 -13.42
C ALA A 133 -4.32 13.13 -13.37
N VAL A 134 -4.90 12.63 -14.47
CA VAL A 134 -6.34 12.37 -14.57
C VAL A 134 -6.56 10.98 -13.99
N PRO A 135 -7.49 10.81 -13.02
CA PRO A 135 -7.84 9.48 -12.57
C PRO A 135 -8.34 8.66 -13.76
N THR A 136 -7.71 7.53 -14.02
CA THR A 136 -8.17 6.56 -15.02
C THR A 136 -8.92 5.48 -14.26
N ASP A 137 -10.22 5.33 -14.50
CA ASP A 137 -11.11 4.38 -13.78
C ASP A 137 -11.08 4.53 -12.25
N ASP A 138 -11.29 5.75 -11.74
CA ASP A 138 -11.25 6.13 -10.31
C ASP A 138 -9.89 5.91 -9.61
N LEU A 139 -8.85 5.55 -10.36
CA LEU A 139 -7.50 5.36 -9.87
C LEU A 139 -6.62 6.52 -10.30
N LEU A 140 -5.98 7.17 -9.33
CA LEU A 140 -4.83 8.02 -9.59
C LEU A 140 -3.63 7.07 -9.70
N LEU A 141 -2.98 7.03 -10.86
CA LEU A 141 -1.74 6.29 -11.08
C LEU A 141 -0.56 7.26 -11.12
#